data_AF-V4HVT9-F1
#
_entry.id   AF-V4HVT9-F1
#
_cell.length_a   1.000
_cell.length_b   1.000
_cell.length_c   1.000
_cell.angle_alpha   90.00
_cell.angle_beta   90.00
_cell.angle_gamma   90.00
#
_symmetry.space_group_name_H-M   'P 1'
#
loop_
_entity.id
_entity.type
_entity.pdbx_description
1 polymer ?
#
loop_
_entity_poly.entity_id
_entity_poly.type
_entity_poly.pdbx_seq_one_letter_code
_entity_poly.pdbx_strand_id
1 'polypeptide(L)'
;MNNIFKLGLFLTTFSFSSSVLANFDLTGKGVVTYPTGISKNFDFGFGWQATNKKFRIGKKAYSMSQLPESYSIALTLSKDETRVWIQEFNAGYIESFEWKIGDNTLKLAKRSFNSPVKGNYILTLNKVDYFLSRNNVSIDVYFEESGVKYVRLDGVTRNMGTKK
;
A
#
# COMPACT_ATOMS: atom_id res chain seq x y z
N MET A 1 -26.34 0.11 -72.62
CA MET A 1 -26.24 1.13 -71.55
C MET A 1 -26.16 0.42 -70.22
N ASN A 2 -25.08 0.71 -69.50
CA ASN A 2 -24.57 0.03 -68.31
C ASN A 2 -25.54 0.09 -67.13
N ASN A 3 -25.50 -0.92 -66.24
CA ASN A 3 -25.59 -0.66 -64.80
C ASN A 3 -24.84 -1.72 -64.00
N ILE A 4 -23.99 -1.22 -63.12
CA ILE A 4 -22.78 -1.83 -62.57
C ILE A 4 -23.12 -2.53 -61.25
N PHE A 5 -22.74 -3.80 -61.14
CA PHE A 5 -22.71 -4.56 -59.89
C PHE A 5 -21.83 -3.85 -58.85
N LYS A 6 -22.41 -3.41 -57.73
CA LYS A 6 -21.64 -2.94 -56.57
C LYS A 6 -21.54 -4.08 -55.55
N LEU A 7 -20.42 -4.81 -55.60
CA LEU A 7 -20.04 -5.79 -54.60
C LEU A 7 -19.44 -5.05 -53.40
N GLY A 8 -20.20 -4.92 -52.31
CA GLY A 8 -19.73 -4.30 -51.07
C GLY A 8 -18.77 -5.23 -50.35
N LEU A 9 -17.49 -4.85 -50.28
CA LEU A 9 -16.46 -5.54 -49.51
C LEU A 9 -16.64 -5.20 -48.02
N PHE A 10 -17.24 -6.10 -47.24
CA PHE A 10 -17.31 -6.00 -45.78
C PHE A 10 -15.97 -6.41 -45.18
N LEU A 11 -15.15 -5.43 -44.78
CA LEU A 11 -13.86 -5.67 -44.12
C LEU A 11 -14.11 -5.92 -42.62
N THR A 12 -14.30 -7.18 -42.22
CA THR A 12 -14.37 -7.57 -40.81
C THR A 12 -12.99 -7.51 -40.18
N THR A 13 -12.69 -6.41 -39.47
CA THR A 13 -11.51 -6.30 -38.61
C THR A 13 -11.68 -7.19 -37.38
N PHE A 14 -11.07 -8.37 -37.39
CA PHE A 14 -10.86 -9.21 -36.21
C PHE A 14 -9.93 -8.47 -35.24
N SER A 15 -10.49 -7.96 -34.14
CA SER A 15 -9.70 -7.42 -33.03
C SER A 15 -9.17 -8.59 -32.20
N PHE A 16 -7.93 -9.00 -32.44
CA PHE A 16 -7.22 -9.88 -31.54
C PHE A 16 -6.87 -9.11 -30.26
N SER A 17 -7.64 -9.32 -29.20
CA SER A 17 -7.30 -8.85 -27.86
C SER A 17 -6.15 -9.70 -27.33
N SER A 18 -4.93 -9.19 -27.40
CA SER A 18 -3.80 -9.77 -26.68
C SER A 18 -4.08 -9.68 -25.19
N SER A 19 -4.30 -10.82 -24.53
CA SER A 19 -4.33 -10.90 -23.07
C SER A 19 -2.94 -10.51 -22.55
N VAL A 20 -2.75 -9.24 -22.21
CA VAL A 20 -1.51 -8.80 -21.58
C VAL A 20 -1.41 -9.54 -20.25
N LEU A 21 -0.32 -10.28 -20.05
CA LEU A 21 -0.08 -10.95 -18.79
C LEU A 21 0.23 -9.88 -17.75
N ALA A 22 -0.65 -9.74 -16.76
CA ALA A 22 -0.50 -8.82 -15.64
C ALA A 22 0.80 -9.14 -14.87
N ASN A 23 1.75 -8.20 -14.88
CA ASN A 23 2.98 -8.31 -14.11
C ASN A 23 3.31 -6.93 -13.53
N PHE A 24 3.68 -6.88 -12.27
CA PHE A 24 4.19 -5.67 -11.64
C PHE A 24 5.31 -5.99 -10.65
N ASP A 25 6.18 -5.02 -10.41
CA ASP A 25 7.23 -5.14 -9.41
C ASP A 25 7.46 -3.78 -8.72
N LEU A 26 6.97 -3.66 -7.49
CA LEU A 26 7.04 -2.43 -6.69
C LEU A 26 8.01 -2.64 -5.53
N THR A 27 9.11 -1.89 -5.50
CA THR A 27 10.13 -2.00 -4.45
C THR A 27 9.60 -1.62 -3.07
N GLY A 28 8.75 -0.58 -3.01
CA GLY A 28 8.18 -0.09 -1.76
C GLY A 28 9.23 0.55 -0.84
N LYS A 29 9.81 1.68 -1.27
CA LYS A 29 10.92 2.34 -0.56
C LYS A 29 10.42 3.04 0.69
N GLY A 30 11.17 2.96 1.77
CA GLY A 30 10.85 3.70 2.98
C GLY A 30 12.05 4.01 3.86
N VAL A 31 11.79 4.82 4.87
CA VAL A 31 12.73 5.21 5.92
C VAL A 31 12.03 5.07 7.26
N VAL A 32 12.67 4.44 8.22
CA VAL A 32 12.27 4.49 9.63
C VAL A 32 13.22 5.39 10.40
N THR A 33 12.71 6.10 11.40
CA THR A 33 13.53 6.80 12.40
C THR A 33 13.34 6.15 13.76
N TYR A 34 14.45 5.82 14.41
CA TYR A 34 14.47 5.22 15.74
C TYR A 34 14.30 6.29 16.84
N PRO A 35 13.93 5.89 18.07
CA PRO A 35 13.88 6.81 19.21
C PRO A 35 15.22 7.50 19.54
N THR A 36 16.34 6.98 19.01
CA THR A 36 17.67 7.60 19.12
C THR A 36 17.89 8.74 18.12
N GLY A 37 16.93 9.00 17.22
CA GLY A 37 17.04 9.95 16.11
C GLY A 37 17.72 9.39 14.85
N ILE A 38 18.32 8.20 14.92
CA ILE A 38 18.96 7.55 13.76
C ILE A 38 17.88 7.14 12.75
N SER A 39 18.13 7.38 11.47
CA SER A 39 17.25 6.92 10.39
C SER A 39 17.86 5.79 9.58
N LYS A 40 17.04 4.86 9.11
CA LYS A 40 17.45 3.70 8.31
C LYS A 40 16.49 3.47 7.15
N ASN A 41 17.06 3.32 5.96
CA ASN A 41 16.29 2.98 4.77
C ASN A 41 15.89 1.50 4.80
N PHE A 42 14.71 1.20 4.27
CA PHE A 42 14.23 -0.15 4.04
C PHE A 42 13.50 -0.23 2.71
N ASP A 43 13.41 -1.44 2.17
CA ASP A 43 12.60 -1.76 1.00
C ASP A 43 11.61 -2.84 1.39
N PHE A 44 10.32 -2.51 1.31
CA PHE A 44 9.24 -3.44 1.51
C PHE A 44 8.12 -3.16 0.52
N GLY A 45 8.00 -4.01 -0.50
CA GLY A 45 6.97 -3.86 -1.52
C GLY A 45 6.57 -5.20 -2.11
N PHE A 46 5.81 -5.15 -3.20
CA PHE A 46 5.06 -6.28 -3.73
C PHE A 46 5.33 -6.48 -5.21
N GLY A 47 5.24 -7.72 -5.68
CA GLY A 47 5.37 -8.03 -7.10
C GLY A 47 4.51 -9.22 -7.51
N TRP A 48 4.07 -9.22 -8.76
CA TRP A 48 3.29 -10.30 -9.35
C TRP A 48 3.89 -10.72 -10.68
N GLN A 49 4.06 -12.04 -10.84
CA GLN A 49 4.49 -12.68 -12.08
C GLN A 49 3.43 -13.67 -12.52
N ALA A 50 2.50 -13.28 -13.40
CA ALA A 50 1.39 -14.12 -13.85
C ALA A 50 1.87 -15.42 -14.52
N THR A 51 2.89 -15.35 -15.38
CA THR A 51 3.43 -16.53 -16.09
C THR A 51 3.94 -17.59 -15.13
N ASN A 52 4.66 -17.15 -14.08
CA ASN A 52 5.27 -18.03 -13.10
C ASN A 52 4.38 -18.30 -11.90
N LYS A 53 3.20 -17.66 -11.84
CA LYS A 53 2.27 -17.73 -10.70
C LYS A 53 2.96 -17.42 -9.37
N LYS A 54 3.81 -16.37 -9.35
CA LYS A 54 4.59 -15.97 -8.17
C LYS A 54 4.17 -14.59 -7.68
N PHE A 55 3.86 -14.52 -6.39
CA PHE A 55 3.63 -13.27 -5.67
C PHE A 55 4.81 -12.99 -4.72
N ARG A 56 5.41 -11.80 -4.84
CA ARG A 56 6.53 -11.33 -4.02
C ARG A 56 6.00 -10.42 -2.91
N ILE A 57 6.44 -10.69 -1.67
CA ILE A 57 6.20 -9.86 -0.48
C ILE A 57 7.57 -9.54 0.14
N GLY A 58 7.98 -8.29 0.09
CA GLY A 58 9.34 -7.89 0.45
C GLY A 58 10.37 -8.68 -0.36
N LYS A 59 11.25 -9.42 0.33
CA LYS A 59 12.30 -10.23 -0.32
C LYS A 59 11.86 -11.68 -0.63
N LYS A 60 10.67 -12.09 -0.20
CA LYS A 60 10.19 -13.47 -0.34
C LYS A 60 9.21 -13.58 -1.49
N ALA A 61 9.21 -14.73 -2.18
CA ALA A 61 8.26 -15.02 -3.25
C ALA A 61 7.52 -16.33 -2.94
N TYR A 62 6.24 -16.36 -3.27
CA TYR A 62 5.31 -17.45 -2.96
C TYR A 62 4.59 -17.88 -4.23
N SER A 63 4.45 -19.19 -4.44
CA SER A 63 3.62 -19.72 -5.51
C SER A 63 2.14 -19.53 -5.15
N MET A 64 1.39 -18.86 -6.01
CA MET A 64 -0.02 -18.53 -5.81
C MET A 64 -0.83 -18.85 -7.06
N SER A 65 -2.04 -19.39 -6.93
CA SER A 65 -2.89 -19.68 -8.09
C SER A 65 -3.29 -18.42 -8.87
N GLN A 66 -3.40 -17.29 -8.17
CA GLN A 66 -3.79 -15.98 -8.68
C GLN A 66 -3.21 -14.86 -7.81
N LEU A 67 -3.28 -13.62 -8.29
CA LEU A 67 -2.94 -12.43 -7.51
C LEU A 67 -3.85 -12.33 -6.28
N PRO A 68 -3.31 -12.23 -5.05
CA PRO A 68 -4.13 -11.98 -3.86
C PRO A 68 -4.84 -10.62 -3.96
N GLU A 69 -6.05 -10.53 -3.41
CA GLU A 69 -6.80 -9.26 -3.38
C GLU A 69 -6.07 -8.19 -2.55
N SER A 70 -5.46 -8.60 -1.44
CA SER A 70 -4.80 -7.67 -0.51
C SER A 70 -3.72 -8.32 0.34
N TYR A 71 -2.93 -7.48 1.01
CA TYR A 71 -2.00 -7.82 2.07
C TYR A 71 -2.11 -6.81 3.22
N SER A 72 -2.21 -7.30 4.45
CA SER A 72 -2.33 -6.48 5.65
C SER A 72 -1.00 -6.42 6.40
N ILE A 73 -0.56 -5.19 6.70
CA ILE A 73 0.60 -4.88 7.54
C ILE A 73 0.08 -4.42 8.90
N ALA A 74 0.58 -5.03 9.98
CA ALA A 74 0.21 -4.65 11.34
C ALA A 74 1.11 -3.55 11.89
N LEU A 75 0.51 -2.46 12.33
CA LEU A 75 1.14 -1.41 13.13
C LEU A 75 0.66 -1.53 14.57
N THR A 76 1.61 -1.77 15.49
CA THR A 76 1.32 -1.92 16.92
C THR A 76 1.92 -0.76 17.70
N LEU A 77 1.06 0.01 18.38
CA LEU A 77 1.44 0.99 19.40
C LEU A 77 1.74 0.26 20.71
N SER A 78 2.89 0.58 21.31
CA SER A 78 3.30 0.03 22.61
C SER A 78 2.28 0.36 23.72
N LYS A 79 2.28 -0.45 24.79
CA LYS A 79 1.32 -0.28 25.91
C LYS A 79 1.43 1.07 26.61
N ASP A 80 2.64 1.63 26.67
CA ASP A 80 2.94 2.97 27.21
C ASP A 80 2.67 4.09 26.18
N GLU A 81 2.20 3.74 24.98
CA GLU A 81 1.88 4.64 23.87
C GLU A 81 3.04 5.49 23.34
N THR A 82 4.29 5.16 23.68
CA THR A 82 5.44 6.01 23.33
C THR A 82 6.07 5.67 21.99
N ARG A 83 5.82 4.46 21.46
CA ARG A 83 6.53 3.89 20.30
C ARG A 83 5.63 2.98 19.48
N VAL A 84 5.98 2.78 18.21
CA VAL A 84 5.28 1.82 17.34
C VAL A 84 6.21 0.73 16.85
N TRP A 85 5.64 -0.41 16.46
CA TRP A 85 6.35 -1.52 15.85
C TRP A 85 5.60 -2.01 14.62
N ILE A 86 6.35 -2.25 13.54
CA ILE A 86 5.90 -2.83 12.26
C ILE A 86 6.97 -3.82 11.84
N GLN A 87 6.62 -5.10 11.80
CA GLN A 87 7.58 -6.19 11.58
C GLN A 87 8.24 -6.11 10.20
N GLU A 88 7.49 -5.69 9.18
CA GLU A 88 7.90 -5.59 7.79
C GLU A 88 8.97 -4.51 7.57
N PHE A 89 8.97 -3.46 8.39
CA PHE A 89 9.85 -2.31 8.20
C PHE A 89 11.14 -2.45 9.02
N ASN A 90 11.04 -3.00 10.23
CA ASN A 90 12.18 -3.12 11.13
C ASN A 90 11.99 -4.17 12.23
N ALA A 91 13.11 -4.76 12.68
CA ALA A 91 13.15 -5.52 13.92
C ALA A 91 13.21 -4.56 15.13
N GLY A 92 12.05 -4.26 15.71
CA GLY A 92 11.91 -3.44 16.94
C GLY A 92 11.20 -2.11 16.75
N TYR A 93 11.05 -1.39 17.87
CA TYR A 93 10.29 -0.15 17.95
C TYR A 93 10.92 1.01 17.19
N ILE A 94 10.07 1.80 16.52
CA ILE A 94 10.43 3.01 15.77
C ILE A 94 9.63 4.19 16.30
N GLU A 95 10.15 5.39 16.05
CA GLU A 95 9.49 6.65 16.39
C GLU A 95 8.71 7.23 15.21
N SER A 96 9.17 7.02 13.98
CA SER A 96 8.46 7.46 12.78
C SER A 96 8.82 6.59 11.59
N PHE A 97 8.02 6.68 10.53
CA PHE A 97 8.39 6.15 9.23
C PHE A 97 7.80 6.99 8.10
N GLU A 98 8.41 6.85 6.93
CA GLU A 98 7.83 7.22 5.65
C GLU A 98 7.98 6.03 4.69
N TRP A 99 6.91 5.67 3.99
CA TRP A 99 6.88 4.52 3.10
C TRP A 99 6.09 4.84 1.84
N LYS A 100 6.68 4.59 0.68
CA LYS A 100 6.07 4.82 -0.63
C LYS A 100 5.87 3.50 -1.36
N ILE A 101 4.64 3.20 -1.74
CA ILE A 101 4.26 2.00 -2.49
C ILE A 101 3.31 2.35 -3.64
N GLY A 102 3.75 2.12 -4.89
CA GLY A 102 3.06 2.66 -6.06
C GLY A 102 2.93 4.18 -5.94
N ASP A 103 1.71 4.68 -6.12
CA ASP A 103 1.36 6.10 -5.96
C ASP A 103 1.01 6.50 -4.52
N ASN A 104 1.02 5.54 -3.59
CA ASN A 104 0.65 5.78 -2.20
C ASN A 104 1.86 6.17 -1.37
N THR A 105 1.71 7.18 -0.52
CA THR A 105 2.70 7.59 0.48
C THR A 105 2.08 7.56 1.86
N LEU A 106 2.68 6.79 2.76
CA LEU A 106 2.30 6.67 4.16
C LEU A 106 3.40 7.27 5.03
N LYS A 107 3.00 8.06 6.01
CA LYS A 107 3.92 8.66 6.98
C LYS A 107 3.34 8.58 8.38
N LEU A 108 4.13 8.07 9.32
CA LEU A 108 3.80 8.17 10.73
C LEU A 108 4.79 9.12 11.40
N ALA A 109 4.29 10.10 12.16
CA ALA A 109 5.14 11.01 12.91
C ALA A 109 4.52 11.40 14.26
N LYS A 110 5.36 11.65 15.26
CA LYS A 110 4.93 12.29 16.50
C LYS A 110 4.64 13.78 16.30
N ARG A 111 3.62 14.28 17.01
CA ARG A 111 3.22 15.69 17.05
C ARG A 111 2.79 16.07 18.45
N SER A 112 2.96 17.33 18.81
CA SER A 112 2.40 17.87 20.05
C SER A 112 0.98 18.34 19.78
N PHE A 113 0.04 17.98 20.67
CA PHE A 113 -1.36 18.36 20.56
C PHE A 113 -1.83 19.04 21.83
N ASN A 114 -2.75 20.00 21.68
CA ASN A 114 -3.41 20.64 22.81
C ASN A 114 -4.51 19.76 23.43
N SER A 115 -4.84 18.64 22.78
CA SER A 115 -5.85 17.68 23.24
C SER A 115 -5.27 16.27 23.28
N PRO A 116 -5.78 15.36 24.12
CA PRO A 116 -5.24 14.01 24.25
C PRO A 116 -5.39 13.22 22.95
N VAL A 117 -4.28 12.95 22.28
CA VAL A 117 -4.21 12.09 21.08
C VAL A 117 -3.43 10.84 21.44
N LYS A 118 -3.98 9.67 21.09
CA LYS A 118 -3.38 8.37 21.39
C LYS A 118 -1.95 8.27 20.84
N GLY A 119 -0.99 8.06 21.74
CA GLY A 119 0.45 8.05 21.44
C GLY A 119 1.03 9.30 20.78
N ASN A 120 0.28 10.41 20.69
CA ASN A 120 0.71 11.65 20.02
C ASN A 120 1.17 11.44 18.57
N TYR A 121 0.57 10.47 17.88
CA TYR A 121 0.89 10.09 16.50
C TYR A 121 -0.10 10.65 15.48
N ILE A 122 0.43 11.09 14.33
CA ILE A 122 -0.33 11.27 13.09
C ILE A 122 0.13 10.21 12.10
N LEU A 123 -0.82 9.47 11.54
CA LEU A 123 -0.63 8.63 10.37
C LEU A 123 -1.24 9.33 9.16
N THR A 124 -0.39 9.81 8.25
CA THR A 124 -0.79 10.46 7.01
C THR A 124 -0.77 9.45 5.87
N LEU A 125 -1.88 9.33 5.12
CA LEU A 125 -1.96 8.58 3.87
C LEU A 125 -2.35 9.55 2.75
N ASN A 126 -1.50 9.69 1.73
CA ASN A 126 -1.74 10.54 0.55
C ASN A 126 -2.22 11.96 0.91
N LYS A 127 -1.57 12.57 1.91
CA LYS A 127 -1.88 13.92 2.46
C LYS A 127 -3.14 14.00 3.33
N VAL A 128 -3.78 12.89 3.65
CA VAL A 128 -4.90 12.84 4.59
C VAL A 128 -4.38 12.33 5.93
N ASP A 129 -4.58 13.12 6.97
CA ASP A 129 -4.16 12.80 8.34
C ASP A 129 -5.20 11.97 9.07
N TYR A 130 -4.71 10.99 9.82
CA TYR A 130 -5.49 10.11 10.67
C TYR A 130 -4.84 9.98 12.05
N PHE A 131 -5.67 9.81 13.06
CA PHE A 131 -5.28 9.55 14.45
C PHE A 131 -5.51 8.08 14.78
N LEU A 132 -4.62 7.50 15.58
CA LEU A 132 -4.77 6.12 16.03
C LEU A 132 -5.98 6.03 16.98
N SER A 133 -6.96 5.18 16.68
CA SER A 133 -8.10 4.92 17.58
C SER A 133 -7.91 3.64 18.41
N ARG A 134 -6.96 2.79 18.01
CA ARG A 134 -6.60 1.51 18.66
C ARG A 134 -5.09 1.38 18.78
N ASN A 135 -4.62 0.45 19.61
CA ASN A 135 -3.19 0.12 19.65
C ASN A 135 -2.74 -0.69 18.43
N ASN A 136 -3.64 -1.51 17.88
CA ASN A 136 -3.37 -2.28 16.67
C ASN A 136 -4.11 -1.61 15.51
N VAL A 137 -3.34 -1.17 14.52
CA VAL A 137 -3.80 -0.53 13.29
C VAL A 137 -3.40 -1.43 12.13
N SER A 138 -4.28 -1.60 11.16
CA SER A 138 -3.97 -2.32 9.91
C SER A 138 -3.70 -1.33 8.79
N ILE A 139 -2.67 -1.60 8.00
CA ILE A 139 -2.41 -0.98 6.71
C ILE A 139 -2.69 -2.05 5.65
N ASP A 140 -3.84 -1.97 5.00
CA ASP A 140 -4.27 -2.93 3.99
C ASP A 140 -3.88 -2.41 2.60
N VAL A 141 -3.03 -3.15 1.90
CA VAL A 141 -2.62 -2.86 0.52
C VAL A 141 -3.47 -3.72 -0.40
N TYR A 142 -4.30 -3.09 -1.23
CA TYR A 142 -5.15 -3.77 -2.21
C TYR A 142 -4.48 -3.78 -3.58
N PHE A 143 -4.51 -4.93 -4.24
CA PHE A 143 -3.83 -5.13 -5.52
C PHE A 143 -4.79 -5.15 -6.70
N GLU A 144 -4.25 -4.81 -7.85
CA GLU A 144 -4.84 -5.02 -9.17
C GLU A 144 -3.74 -5.45 -10.14
N GLU A 145 -4.11 -5.74 -11.38
CA GLU A 145 -3.18 -6.26 -12.39
C GLU A 145 -1.95 -5.36 -12.65
N SER A 146 -2.12 -4.05 -12.52
CA SER A 146 -1.08 -3.02 -12.67
C SER A 146 -0.23 -2.78 -11.43
N GLY A 147 -0.61 -3.28 -10.25
CA GLY A 147 0.11 -3.01 -9.00
C GLY A 147 -0.78 -2.80 -7.80
N VAL A 148 -0.54 -1.71 -7.05
CA VAL A 148 -1.35 -1.33 -5.90
C VAL A 148 -2.51 -0.45 -6.35
N LYS A 149 -3.73 -0.95 -6.15
CA LYS A 149 -4.97 -0.25 -6.46
C LYS A 149 -5.23 0.89 -5.48
N TYR A 150 -5.17 0.60 -4.18
CA TYR A 150 -5.26 1.58 -3.11
C TYR A 150 -4.69 1.01 -1.80
N VAL A 151 -4.45 1.91 -0.84
CA VAL A 151 -4.14 1.55 0.55
C VAL A 151 -5.29 2.00 1.45
N ARG A 152 -5.70 1.14 2.38
CA ARG A 152 -6.71 1.44 3.40
C ARG A 152 -6.09 1.33 4.78
N LEU A 153 -6.52 2.19 5.70
CA LEU A 153 -6.16 2.14 7.11
C LEU A 153 -7.36 1.69 7.92
N ASP A 154 -7.16 0.74 8.84
CA ASP A 154 -8.15 0.35 9.85
C ASP A 154 -7.61 0.57 11.27
N GLY A 155 -8.49 0.88 12.22
CA GLY A 155 -8.08 1.27 13.58
C GLY A 155 -7.63 2.72 13.71
N VAL A 156 -8.04 3.58 12.77
CA VAL A 156 -7.77 5.02 12.77
C VAL A 156 -9.05 5.85 12.66
N THR A 157 -8.96 7.15 12.93
CA THR A 157 -10.06 8.12 12.79
C THR A 157 -9.55 9.43 12.20
N ARG A 158 -10.40 10.14 11.44
CA ARG A 158 -10.10 11.50 10.97
C ARG A 158 -10.37 12.58 12.02
N ASN A 159 -11.17 12.26 13.03
CA ASN A 159 -11.43 13.17 14.13
C ASN A 159 -10.31 13.01 15.18
N MET A 160 -9.70 14.13 15.59
CA MET A 160 -8.69 14.19 16.67
C MET A 160 -9.16 13.60 18.01
N GLY A 161 -10.46 13.28 18.14
CA GLY A 161 -11.01 12.74 19.36
C GLY A 161 -11.14 13.84 20.41
N THR A 162 -11.90 14.89 20.12
CA THR A 162 -12.47 15.70 21.21
C THR A 162 -13.43 14.80 22.00
N LYS A 163 -12.95 14.24 23.11
CA LYS A 163 -13.85 13.80 24.18
C LYS A 163 -14.61 15.06 24.64
N LYS A 164 -15.95 15.03 24.55
CA LYS A 164 -16.76 15.86 25.44
C LYS A 164 -16.65 15.31 26.85
#